data_AF-A0A972XZF8-F1
#
_entry.id   AF-A0A972XZF8-F1
#
_cell.length_a   1.000
_cell.length_b   1.000
_cell.length_c   1.000
_cell.angle_alpha   90.00
_cell.angle_beta   90.00
_cell.angle_gamma   90.00
#
_symmetry.space_group_name_H-M   'P 1'
#
loop_
_entity.id
_entity.type
_entity.pdbx_description
1 polymer ?
#
loop_
_entity_poly.entity_id
_entity_poly.type
_entity_poly.pdbx_seq_one_letter_code
_entity_poly.pdbx_strand_id
1 'polypeptide(L)'
;GDACDNCVNNANPGQEDIDADGVGDDCDNCPNDANSDQADGDNDGIGDVCDDFDNNDSDSDGIPDVDDNCPNDANPDQSDIDGDGIGDACDPQNDVIVDISNGFTPNGDGINDTWYIDNIIHYPNADIKVFNRWGNEVFTTTGYDNDWKGESSESGSGLLPAGSYYYVVKLNNPAFGDYGLSVFTGWLYINY
;
A
#
# COMPACT_ATOMS: atom_id res chain seq x y z
N GLY A 1 5.78 52.37 20.57
CA GLY A 1 7.05 53.08 20.30
C GLY A 1 8.09 52.02 20.36
N ASP A 2 8.83 51.82 19.28
CA ASP A 2 9.28 50.49 18.79
C ASP A 2 10.10 49.67 19.80
N ALA A 3 10.69 50.32 20.81
CA ALA A 3 11.48 49.66 21.85
C ALA A 3 10.66 48.85 22.88
N CYS A 4 9.35 49.03 22.94
CA CYS A 4 8.45 48.30 23.85
C CYS A 4 7.20 47.83 23.11
N ASP A 5 7.36 47.54 21.82
CA ASP A 5 6.27 47.12 20.93
C ASP A 5 6.41 45.62 20.67
N ASN A 6 5.48 44.81 21.17
CA ASN A 6 5.47 43.36 20.96
C ASN A 6 4.98 42.96 19.55
N CYS A 7 4.53 43.93 18.73
CA CYS A 7 4.25 43.74 17.31
C CYS A 7 4.83 44.89 16.47
N VAL A 8 6.14 44.90 16.27
CA VAL A 8 6.87 45.99 15.56
C VAL A 8 6.27 46.36 14.18
N ASN A 9 5.68 45.40 13.48
CA ASN A 9 5.14 45.62 12.13
C ASN A 9 3.59 45.70 12.08
N ASN A 10 2.89 45.35 13.16
CA ASN A 10 1.43 45.32 13.21
C ASN A 10 0.92 46.25 14.31
N ALA A 11 0.00 47.16 13.98
CA ALA A 11 -0.51 48.10 14.97
C ALA A 11 -1.44 47.41 15.98
N ASN A 12 -0.95 47.19 17.19
CA ASN A 12 -1.69 46.59 18.31
C ASN A 12 -1.63 47.51 19.56
N PRO A 13 -2.44 48.59 19.62
CA PRO A 13 -2.35 49.58 20.68
C PRO A 13 -2.54 49.04 22.10
N GLY A 14 -3.22 47.90 22.25
CA GLY A 14 -3.45 47.24 23.53
C GLY A 14 -2.28 46.39 24.01
N GLN A 15 -1.35 46.03 23.12
CA GLN A 15 -0.17 45.20 23.41
C GLN A 15 -0.57 43.92 24.15
N GLU A 16 -1.72 43.35 23.77
CA GLU A 16 -2.16 42.05 24.25
C GLU A 16 -1.10 40.99 23.90
N ASP A 17 -0.91 40.06 24.82
CA ASP A 17 0.08 38.96 24.82
C ASP A 17 -0.44 37.98 25.89
N ILE A 18 -1.38 37.13 25.47
CA ILE A 18 -2.18 36.31 26.40
C ILE A 18 -1.39 35.12 26.96
N ASP A 19 -0.40 34.61 26.24
CA ASP A 19 0.45 33.49 26.67
C ASP A 19 1.81 33.92 27.26
N ALA A 20 2.13 35.22 27.18
CA ALA A 20 3.29 35.87 27.76
C ALA A 20 4.64 35.42 27.17
N ASP A 21 4.68 35.12 25.87
CA ASP A 21 5.89 34.70 25.16
C ASP A 21 6.75 35.86 24.62
N GLY A 22 6.18 37.07 24.60
CA GLY A 22 6.83 38.30 24.16
C GLY A 22 6.49 38.76 22.74
N VAL A 23 5.66 38.00 22.02
CA VAL A 23 5.01 38.37 20.75
C VAL A 23 3.57 38.79 21.07
N GLY A 24 3.05 39.81 20.40
CA GLY A 24 1.68 40.26 20.67
C GLY A 24 0.64 39.46 19.91
N ASP A 25 -0.56 39.27 20.49
CA ASP A 25 -1.66 38.48 19.91
C ASP A 25 -1.97 38.82 18.43
N ASP A 26 -1.78 40.08 18.03
CA ASP A 26 -2.03 40.60 16.66
C ASP A 26 -0.95 40.21 15.62
N CYS A 27 0.18 39.65 16.06
CA CYS A 27 1.29 39.21 15.22
C CYS A 27 1.84 37.84 15.62
N ASP A 28 1.14 37.14 16.51
CA ASP A 28 1.47 35.82 17.02
C ASP A 28 0.80 34.73 16.17
N ASN A 29 1.59 33.79 15.64
CA ASN A 29 1.08 32.64 14.89
C ASN A 29 0.51 31.53 15.79
N CYS A 30 0.69 31.61 17.11
CA CYS A 30 0.06 30.75 18.10
C CYS A 30 -0.42 31.52 19.35
N PRO A 31 -1.46 32.37 19.23
CA PRO A 31 -1.83 33.30 20.30
C PRO A 31 -2.20 32.69 21.65
N ASN A 32 -2.28 31.38 21.84
CA ASN A 32 -2.59 30.79 23.15
C ASN A 32 -1.47 29.89 23.70
N ASP A 33 -0.40 29.69 22.93
CA ASP A 33 0.62 28.68 23.19
C ASP A 33 2.03 29.23 22.93
N ALA A 34 2.71 29.61 24.02
CA ALA A 34 3.96 30.36 23.97
C ALA A 34 5.03 29.79 23.01
N ASN A 35 5.39 30.56 21.99
CA ASN A 35 6.36 30.21 20.95
C ASN A 35 7.12 31.46 20.42
N SER A 36 7.95 32.06 21.27
CA SER A 36 8.64 33.33 20.97
C SER A 36 9.55 33.36 19.71
N ASP A 37 9.88 32.19 19.15
CA ASP A 37 10.62 32.06 17.90
C ASP A 37 9.73 32.08 16.65
N GLN A 38 8.40 31.96 16.83
CA GLN A 38 7.38 32.02 15.79
C GLN A 38 7.71 31.06 14.64
N ALA A 39 8.16 29.86 15.00
CA ALA A 39 8.42 28.79 14.05
C ALA A 39 7.12 28.40 13.34
N ASP A 40 7.21 28.27 12.01
CA ASP A 40 6.13 27.99 11.08
C ASP A 40 6.79 27.22 9.91
N GLY A 41 6.86 25.90 10.07
CA GLY A 41 7.63 24.99 9.22
C GLY A 41 7.08 24.91 7.80
N ASP A 42 5.76 24.91 7.66
CA ASP A 42 5.04 24.79 6.40
C ASP A 42 4.60 26.15 5.80
N ASN A 43 4.75 27.24 6.55
CA ASN A 43 4.43 28.62 6.16
C ASN A 43 2.94 28.85 5.87
N ASP A 44 2.06 28.16 6.58
CA ASP A 44 0.62 28.33 6.46
C ASP A 44 0.08 29.50 7.34
N GLY A 45 0.93 30.03 8.22
CA GLY A 45 0.64 31.13 9.15
C GLY A 45 0.16 30.68 10.53
N ILE A 46 0.14 29.38 10.82
CA ILE A 46 -0.08 28.76 12.12
C ILE A 46 1.29 28.29 12.62
N GLY A 47 1.62 28.56 13.89
CA GLY A 47 2.93 28.14 14.40
C GLY A 47 3.01 26.66 14.74
N ASP A 48 4.20 26.08 14.60
CA ASP A 48 4.49 24.65 14.86
C ASP A 48 3.97 24.16 16.24
N VAL A 49 3.84 25.08 17.21
CA VAL A 49 3.43 24.77 18.59
C VAL A 49 1.92 24.57 18.74
N CYS A 50 1.12 25.22 17.88
CA CYS A 50 -0.35 25.18 17.90
C CYS A 50 -0.94 24.64 16.60
N ASP A 51 -0.09 24.23 15.66
CA ASP A 51 -0.51 23.53 14.46
C ASP A 51 -0.62 22.02 14.72
N ASP A 52 -1.86 21.56 14.84
CA ASP A 52 -2.18 20.14 14.96
C ASP A 52 -2.03 19.41 13.59
N PHE A 53 -1.90 20.14 12.48
CA PHE A 53 -1.93 19.64 11.10
C PHE A 53 -0.83 20.28 10.24
N ASP A 54 0.44 19.90 10.48
CA ASP A 54 1.56 20.16 9.56
C ASP A 54 1.13 19.75 8.14
N ASN A 55 0.82 20.76 7.32
CA ASN A 55 0.18 20.61 6.02
C ASN A 55 1.18 20.77 4.88
N ASN A 56 2.47 20.62 5.19
CA ASN A 56 3.49 20.56 4.17
C ASN A 56 3.18 19.43 3.19
N ASP A 57 2.95 19.79 1.93
CA ASP A 57 2.63 18.90 0.81
C ASP A 57 3.68 19.18 -0.27
N SER A 58 4.76 18.40 -0.23
CA SER A 58 5.99 18.65 -0.98
C SER A 58 5.82 18.45 -2.49
N ASP A 59 4.86 17.65 -2.93
CA ASP A 59 4.59 17.36 -4.34
C ASP A 59 3.26 17.93 -4.87
N SER A 60 2.49 18.58 -3.99
CA SER A 60 1.24 19.28 -4.28
C SER A 60 0.13 18.37 -4.79
N ASP A 61 0.04 17.15 -4.27
CA ASP A 61 -0.98 16.17 -4.65
C ASP A 61 -2.27 16.24 -3.80
N GLY A 62 -2.23 17.00 -2.70
CA GLY A 62 -3.32 17.23 -1.77
C GLY A 62 -3.30 16.35 -0.52
N ILE A 63 -2.23 15.56 -0.30
CA ILE A 63 -1.97 14.79 0.91
C ILE A 63 -0.75 15.38 1.63
N PRO A 64 -0.83 15.71 2.93
CA PRO A 64 0.34 16.19 3.68
C PRO A 64 1.44 15.13 3.75
N ASP A 65 2.72 15.54 3.70
CA ASP A 65 3.92 14.69 3.74
C ASP A 65 3.92 13.67 4.90
N VAL A 66 3.27 14.01 6.02
CA VAL A 66 3.14 13.14 7.20
C VAL A 66 2.17 11.97 7.01
N ASP A 67 1.21 12.14 6.10
CA ASP A 67 0.18 11.18 5.73
C ASP A 67 0.40 10.61 4.31
N ASP A 68 1.42 11.08 3.59
CA ASP A 68 1.76 10.71 2.21
C ASP A 68 2.75 9.53 2.17
N ASN A 69 2.37 8.43 1.53
CA ASN A 69 3.24 7.27 1.31
C ASN A 69 4.27 7.48 0.19
N CYS A 70 4.21 8.60 -0.54
CA CYS A 70 5.17 9.07 -1.52
C CYS A 70 5.38 10.60 -1.47
N PRO A 71 6.01 11.16 -0.40
CA PRO A 71 6.11 12.61 -0.15
C PRO A 71 6.83 13.48 -1.19
N ASN A 72 7.24 12.93 -2.33
CA ASN A 72 7.91 13.68 -3.38
C ASN A 72 7.40 13.29 -4.80
N ASP A 73 6.42 12.39 -4.90
CA ASP A 73 5.94 11.80 -6.15
C ASP A 73 4.40 11.68 -6.13
N ALA A 74 3.73 12.74 -6.59
CA ALA A 74 2.29 12.93 -6.49
C ALA A 74 1.44 11.67 -6.80
N ASN A 75 0.67 11.22 -5.81
CA ASN A 75 -0.23 10.08 -5.87
C ASN A 75 -1.46 10.29 -4.95
N PRO A 76 -2.44 11.13 -5.37
CA PRO A 76 -3.60 11.48 -4.53
C PRO A 76 -4.51 10.30 -4.11
N ASP A 77 -4.34 9.13 -4.73
CA ASP A 77 -5.05 7.90 -4.38
C ASP A 77 -4.35 7.08 -3.29
N GLN A 78 -3.11 7.42 -2.94
CA GLN A 78 -2.29 6.81 -1.88
C GLN A 78 -2.25 5.28 -2.03
N SER A 79 -2.14 4.81 -3.28
CA SER A 79 -2.03 3.38 -3.58
C SER A 79 -0.73 2.85 -2.96
N ASP A 80 -0.87 1.79 -2.19
CA ASP A 80 0.20 0.97 -1.59
C ASP A 80 -0.36 -0.46 -1.62
N ILE A 81 -0.24 -1.10 -2.79
CA ILE A 81 -0.87 -2.40 -3.00
C ILE A 81 -0.15 -3.50 -2.22
N ASP A 82 1.14 -3.30 -1.93
CA ASP A 82 1.96 -4.29 -1.24
C ASP A 82 1.95 -4.16 0.32
N GLY A 83 1.51 -2.98 0.79
CA GLY A 83 1.28 -2.65 2.19
C GLY A 83 2.55 -2.42 2.99
N ASP A 84 3.68 -2.12 2.34
CA ASP A 84 4.96 -1.89 3.01
C ASP A 84 5.15 -0.45 3.52
N GLY A 85 4.20 0.44 3.18
CA GLY A 85 4.18 1.85 3.57
C GLY A 85 4.90 2.78 2.60
N ILE A 86 5.40 2.27 1.47
CA ILE A 86 5.91 3.05 0.34
C ILE A 86 4.89 2.96 -0.79
N GLY A 87 4.39 4.09 -1.28
CA GLY A 87 3.36 4.07 -2.31
C GLY A 87 3.85 3.57 -3.68
N ASP A 88 2.92 3.02 -4.47
CA ASP A 88 3.19 2.44 -5.80
C ASP A 88 3.88 3.45 -6.74
N ALA A 89 3.66 4.76 -6.53
CA ALA A 89 4.22 5.85 -7.33
C ALA A 89 5.73 6.05 -7.12
N CYS A 90 6.22 5.75 -5.93
CA CYS A 90 7.62 5.96 -5.52
C CYS A 90 8.31 4.68 -5.06
N ASP A 91 7.62 3.53 -5.06
CA ASP A 91 8.23 2.24 -4.77
C ASP A 91 9.01 1.72 -6.00
N PRO A 92 10.36 1.65 -5.92
CA PRO A 92 11.17 1.09 -6.98
C PRO A 92 11.03 -0.43 -7.12
N GLN A 93 10.38 -1.11 -6.17
CA GLN A 93 10.09 -2.55 -6.24
C GLN A 93 8.78 -2.85 -6.95
N ASN A 94 7.93 -1.83 -7.16
CA ASN A 94 6.77 -1.77 -8.05
C ASN A 94 6.10 -3.15 -8.18
N ASP A 95 5.44 -3.54 -7.10
CA ASP A 95 4.21 -4.32 -7.09
C ASP A 95 4.13 -5.43 -8.12
N VAL A 96 4.81 -6.51 -7.80
CA VAL A 96 4.72 -7.76 -8.54
C VAL A 96 3.36 -8.42 -8.26
N ILE A 97 2.29 -7.87 -8.84
CA ILE A 97 0.94 -8.38 -8.62
C ILE A 97 0.78 -9.74 -9.29
N VAL A 98 0.30 -10.74 -8.54
CA VAL A 98 -0.09 -12.02 -9.13
C VAL A 98 -1.48 -11.93 -9.75
N ASP A 99 -1.60 -12.26 -11.05
CA ASP A 99 -2.89 -12.48 -11.71
C ASP A 99 -3.14 -13.99 -11.87
N ILE A 100 -4.17 -14.49 -11.21
CA ILE A 100 -4.48 -15.91 -11.16
C ILE A 100 -5.58 -16.22 -12.16
N SER A 101 -5.23 -16.91 -13.26
CA SER A 101 -6.22 -17.34 -14.25
C SER A 101 -7.28 -18.21 -13.61
N ASN A 102 -8.55 -17.93 -13.87
CA ASN A 102 -9.65 -18.73 -13.31
C ASN A 102 -9.95 -20.00 -14.10
N GLY A 103 -9.23 -20.29 -15.20
CA GLY A 103 -9.48 -21.49 -15.99
C GLY A 103 -8.38 -21.79 -17.00
N PHE A 104 -8.34 -23.05 -17.44
CA PHE A 104 -7.42 -23.54 -18.45
C PHE A 104 -7.98 -24.80 -19.14
N THR A 105 -7.40 -25.16 -20.28
CA THR A 105 -7.86 -26.24 -21.17
C THR A 105 -6.72 -27.21 -21.49
N PRO A 106 -6.41 -28.18 -20.61
CA PRO A 106 -5.32 -29.15 -20.82
C PRO A 106 -5.67 -30.23 -21.86
N ASN A 107 -5.92 -29.83 -23.10
CA ASN A 107 -6.32 -30.70 -24.21
C ASN A 107 -5.16 -31.06 -25.18
N GLY A 108 -3.98 -30.47 -24.97
CA GLY A 108 -2.75 -30.71 -25.71
C GLY A 108 -2.65 -29.98 -27.04
N ASP A 109 -3.44 -28.91 -27.26
CA ASP A 109 -3.39 -28.10 -28.48
C ASP A 109 -2.30 -27.00 -28.46
N GLY A 110 -1.60 -26.84 -27.33
CA GLY A 110 -0.55 -25.85 -27.09
C GLY A 110 -1.07 -24.51 -26.57
N ILE A 111 -2.37 -24.36 -26.32
CA ILE A 111 -3.02 -23.12 -25.88
C ILE A 111 -3.70 -23.36 -24.54
N ASN A 112 -3.31 -22.60 -23.51
CA ASN A 112 -3.86 -22.69 -22.16
C ASN A 112 -3.85 -24.13 -21.62
N ASP A 113 -2.82 -24.90 -21.95
CA ASP A 113 -2.67 -26.29 -21.51
C ASP A 113 -2.27 -26.43 -20.04
N THR A 114 -1.79 -25.34 -19.43
CA THR A 114 -1.42 -25.28 -18.03
C THR A 114 -2.20 -24.19 -17.30
N TRP A 115 -2.38 -24.36 -16.00
CA TRP A 115 -2.94 -23.29 -15.17
C TRP A 115 -1.90 -22.18 -15.00
N TYR A 116 -2.22 -20.98 -15.48
CA TYR A 116 -1.27 -19.87 -15.49
C TYR A 116 -1.55 -18.87 -14.37
N ILE A 117 -0.51 -18.53 -13.62
CA ILE A 117 -0.48 -17.44 -12.65
C ILE A 117 0.62 -16.47 -13.09
N ASP A 118 0.22 -15.26 -13.44
CA ASP A 118 1.16 -14.22 -13.82
C ASP A 118 2.04 -13.83 -12.63
N ASN A 119 3.29 -13.47 -12.91
CA ASN A 119 4.28 -13.04 -11.92
C ASN A 119 4.62 -14.02 -10.78
N ILE A 120 4.10 -15.25 -10.79
CA ILE A 120 4.36 -16.25 -9.73
C ILE A 120 5.86 -16.60 -9.58
N ILE A 121 6.66 -16.37 -10.62
CA ILE A 121 8.11 -16.62 -10.63
C ILE A 121 8.89 -15.78 -9.61
N HIS A 122 8.32 -14.65 -9.17
CA HIS A 122 8.90 -13.81 -8.11
C HIS A 122 8.63 -14.35 -6.70
N TYR A 123 7.80 -15.39 -6.60
CA TYR A 123 7.41 -16.05 -5.36
C TYR A 123 7.85 -17.52 -5.36
N PRO A 124 9.18 -17.80 -5.33
CA PRO A 124 9.71 -19.16 -5.45
C PRO A 124 9.35 -20.07 -4.27
N ASN A 125 8.85 -19.50 -3.18
CA ASN A 125 8.38 -20.23 -2.00
C ASN A 125 6.84 -20.29 -1.92
N ALA A 126 6.14 -19.85 -2.97
CA ALA A 126 4.67 -19.83 -2.95
C ALA A 126 4.12 -21.25 -2.79
N ASP A 127 3.20 -21.42 -1.85
CA ASP A 127 2.47 -22.67 -1.64
C ASP A 127 1.13 -22.61 -2.38
N ILE A 128 0.89 -23.56 -3.27
CA ILE A 128 -0.33 -23.67 -4.05
C ILE A 128 -1.06 -24.95 -3.69
N LYS A 129 -2.37 -24.84 -3.50
CA LYS A 129 -3.27 -25.97 -3.26
C LYS A 129 -4.53 -25.84 -4.10
N VAL A 130 -5.00 -26.95 -4.64
CA VAL A 130 -6.28 -27.03 -5.35
C VAL A 130 -7.12 -28.15 -4.74
N PHE A 131 -8.41 -27.87 -4.57
CA PHE A 131 -9.38 -28.75 -3.95
C PHE A 131 -10.54 -29.03 -4.90
N ASN A 132 -11.07 -30.25 -4.84
CA ASN A 132 -12.32 -30.58 -5.53
C ASN A 132 -13.55 -30.13 -4.74
N ARG A 133 -14.75 -30.29 -5.32
CA ARG A 133 -16.04 -29.92 -4.69
C ARG A 133 -16.36 -30.58 -3.35
N TRP A 134 -15.65 -31.64 -2.96
CA TRP A 134 -15.83 -32.32 -1.68
C TRP A 134 -14.84 -31.83 -0.61
N GLY A 135 -13.96 -30.88 -0.96
CA GLY A 135 -12.93 -30.35 -0.07
C GLY A 135 -11.67 -31.22 0.00
N ASN A 136 -11.53 -32.24 -0.86
CA ASN A 136 -10.31 -33.03 -0.91
C ASN A 136 -9.26 -32.29 -1.75
N GLU A 137 -8.03 -32.23 -1.24
CA GLU A 137 -6.87 -31.72 -1.97
C GLU A 137 -6.60 -32.63 -3.18
N VAL A 138 -6.47 -32.03 -4.35
CA VAL A 138 -6.20 -32.73 -5.61
C VAL A 138 -4.89 -32.28 -6.24
N PHE A 139 -4.36 -31.13 -5.86
CA PHE A 139 -3.04 -30.66 -6.27
C PHE A 139 -2.41 -29.84 -5.16
N THR A 140 -1.09 -30.01 -4.99
CA THR A 140 -0.28 -29.24 -4.06
C THR A 140 1.14 -29.09 -4.59
N THR A 141 1.72 -27.91 -4.46
CA THR A 141 3.13 -27.65 -4.80
C THR A 141 3.67 -26.45 -4.04
N THR A 142 4.98 -26.36 -3.94
CA THR A 142 5.72 -25.18 -3.46
C THR A 142 6.68 -24.76 -4.57
N GLY A 143 6.70 -23.47 -4.91
CA GLY A 143 7.51 -22.95 -6.02
C GLY A 143 6.90 -23.35 -7.37
N TYR A 144 5.76 -22.75 -7.70
CA TYR A 144 5.00 -23.10 -8.89
C TYR A 144 5.55 -22.45 -10.16
N ASP A 145 5.75 -23.26 -11.20
CA ASP A 145 6.41 -22.87 -12.46
C ASP A 145 5.44 -22.77 -13.66
N ASN A 146 4.13 -22.63 -13.43
CA ASN A 146 3.11 -22.58 -14.49
C ASN A 146 3.08 -23.82 -15.40
N ASP A 147 3.40 -24.98 -14.85
CA ASP A 147 3.58 -26.24 -15.57
C ASP A 147 2.48 -27.29 -15.33
N TRP A 148 1.52 -27.01 -14.44
CA TRP A 148 0.49 -27.97 -14.06
C TRP A 148 -0.59 -28.11 -15.11
N LYS A 149 -0.80 -29.33 -15.59
CA LYS A 149 -1.76 -29.66 -16.66
C LYS A 149 -3.06 -30.25 -16.15
N GLY A 150 -3.38 -30.03 -14.88
CA GLY A 150 -4.58 -30.57 -14.26
C GLY A 150 -4.44 -32.05 -13.87
N GLU A 151 -3.23 -32.58 -13.74
CA GLU A 151 -3.05 -33.91 -13.15
C GLU A 151 -3.27 -33.90 -11.63
N SER A 152 -3.91 -34.93 -11.09
CA SER A 152 -4.06 -35.05 -9.65
C SER A 152 -2.76 -35.51 -8.99
N SER A 153 -2.42 -34.92 -7.83
CA SER A 153 -1.27 -35.30 -7.01
C SER A 153 -1.41 -36.69 -6.36
N GLU A 154 -2.60 -37.30 -6.38
CA GLU A 154 -2.76 -38.69 -5.95
C GLU A 154 -2.11 -39.67 -6.94
N SER A 155 -1.31 -40.61 -6.44
CA SER A 155 -0.62 -41.59 -7.29
C SER A 155 -1.60 -42.39 -8.15
N GLY A 156 -1.38 -42.37 -9.48
CA GLY A 156 -2.16 -43.12 -10.46
C GLY A 156 -3.49 -42.48 -10.88
N SER A 157 -3.81 -41.27 -10.41
CA SER A 157 -5.10 -40.62 -10.63
C SER A 157 -5.26 -39.89 -11.98
N GLY A 158 -4.17 -39.65 -12.73
CA GLY A 158 -4.23 -39.08 -14.07
C GLY A 158 -4.79 -37.64 -14.11
N LEU A 159 -5.36 -37.25 -15.25
CA LEU A 159 -5.98 -35.94 -15.43
C LEU A 159 -7.28 -35.82 -14.62
N LEU A 160 -7.45 -34.66 -13.98
CA LEU A 160 -8.68 -34.30 -13.27
C LEU A 160 -9.85 -34.15 -14.25
N PRO A 161 -11.08 -34.56 -13.87
CA PRO A 161 -12.25 -34.36 -14.72
C PRO A 161 -12.54 -32.87 -14.94
N ALA A 162 -13.21 -32.55 -16.05
CA ALA A 162 -13.72 -31.19 -16.25
C ALA A 162 -14.64 -30.77 -15.10
N GLY A 163 -14.52 -29.54 -14.63
CA GLY A 163 -15.33 -29.04 -13.53
C GLY A 163 -14.74 -27.85 -12.81
N SER A 164 -15.36 -27.52 -11.68
CA SER A 164 -14.96 -26.43 -10.80
C SER A 164 -14.16 -26.95 -9.62
N TYR A 165 -13.06 -26.26 -9.36
CA TYR A 165 -12.11 -26.52 -8.30
C TYR A 165 -11.90 -25.25 -7.50
N TYR A 166 -11.49 -25.38 -6.25
CA TYR A 166 -11.18 -24.24 -5.39
C TYR A 166 -9.66 -24.17 -5.18
N TYR A 167 -9.04 -23.01 -5.37
CA TYR A 167 -7.62 -22.84 -5.15
C TYR A 167 -7.31 -22.02 -3.91
N VAL A 168 -6.13 -22.25 -3.36
CA VAL A 168 -5.48 -21.43 -2.34
C VAL A 168 -4.02 -21.23 -2.77
N VAL A 169 -3.60 -19.99 -2.94
CA VAL A 169 -2.23 -19.58 -3.30
C VAL A 169 -1.70 -18.71 -2.16
N LYS A 170 -0.60 -19.12 -1.53
CA LYS A 170 0.10 -18.34 -0.50
C LYS A 170 1.45 -17.92 -1.07
N LEU A 171 1.74 -16.63 -1.11
CA LEU A 171 2.94 -16.13 -1.78
C LEU A 171 4.24 -16.38 -1.02
N ASN A 172 4.19 -16.38 0.33
CA ASN A 172 5.30 -16.74 1.21
C ASN A 172 6.64 -16.01 0.90
N ASN A 173 6.59 -14.75 0.51
CA ASN A 173 7.78 -13.93 0.25
C ASN A 173 7.73 -12.63 1.06
N PRO A 174 8.32 -12.58 2.27
CA PRO A 174 8.30 -11.39 3.12
C PRO A 174 9.11 -10.21 2.59
N ALA A 175 9.80 -10.35 1.44
CA ALA A 175 10.50 -9.25 0.81
C ALA A 175 9.57 -8.24 0.13
N PHE A 176 8.29 -8.60 -0.08
CA PHE A 176 7.25 -7.75 -0.69
C PHE A 176 6.16 -7.39 0.33
N GLY A 177 6.57 -7.04 1.56
CA GLY A 177 5.64 -6.63 2.62
C GLY A 177 4.54 -7.65 2.96
N ASP A 178 3.38 -7.11 3.32
CA ASP A 178 2.18 -7.88 3.68
C ASP A 178 1.57 -8.59 2.46
N TYR A 179 1.69 -8.00 1.27
CA TYR A 179 1.24 -8.63 0.03
C TYR A 179 2.02 -9.88 -0.32
N GLY A 180 3.34 -9.88 -0.14
CA GLY A 180 4.18 -11.06 -0.30
C GLY A 180 3.83 -12.19 0.65
N LEU A 181 3.07 -11.92 1.72
CA LEU A 181 2.52 -12.91 2.64
C LEU A 181 1.02 -13.20 2.42
N SER A 182 0.42 -12.57 1.40
CA SER A 182 -1.01 -12.69 1.12
C SER A 182 -1.43 -14.08 0.67
N VAL A 183 -2.71 -14.36 0.92
CA VAL A 183 -3.37 -15.62 0.57
C VAL A 183 -4.50 -15.32 -0.39
N PHE A 184 -4.35 -15.79 -1.63
CA PHE A 184 -5.36 -15.66 -2.67
C PHE A 184 -6.19 -16.93 -2.77
N THR A 185 -7.50 -16.78 -2.92
CA THR A 185 -8.41 -17.90 -3.12
C THR A 185 -9.45 -17.60 -4.18
N GLY A 186 -10.00 -18.66 -4.77
CA GLY A 186 -11.00 -18.49 -5.82
C GLY A 186 -11.39 -19.82 -6.47
N TRP A 187 -12.14 -19.70 -7.55
CA TRP A 187 -12.57 -20.83 -8.35
C TRP A 187 -11.70 -20.99 -9.60
N LEU A 188 -11.31 -22.23 -9.85
CA LEU A 188 -10.59 -22.67 -11.03
C LEU A 188 -11.48 -23.60 -11.86
N TYR A 189 -11.58 -23.35 -13.15
CA TYR A 189 -12.38 -24.11 -14.10
C TYR A 189 -11.48 -24.89 -15.05
N ILE A 190 -11.55 -26.22 -14.99
CA ILE A 190 -10.85 -27.11 -15.93
C ILE A 190 -11.84 -27.53 -17.01
N ASN A 191 -11.49 -27.30 -18.27
CA ASN A 191 -12.25 -27.74 -19.45
C ASN A 191 -11.33 -28.50 -20.42
N TYR A 192 -11.88 -29.23 -21.40
CA TYR A 192 -11.10 -29.97 -22.40
C TYR A 192 -11.67 -29.76 -23.79
#